data_AF-K1UJQ2-F1
#
_entry.id   AF-K1UJQ2-F1
#
_cell.length_a   1.000
_cell.length_b   1.000
_cell.length_c   1.000
_cell.angle_alpha   90.00
_cell.angle_beta   90.00
_cell.angle_gamma   90.00
#
_symmetry.space_group_name_H-M   'P 1'
#
loop_
_entity.id
_entity.type
_entity.pdbx_description
1 polymer ?
#
loop_
_entity_poly.entity_id
_entity_poly.type
_entity_poly.pdbx_seq_one_letter_code
_entity_poly.pdbx_strand_id
1 'polypeptide(L)'
;MKHYLDLVSISNKVHRRQSRMTRICIVLAVFLVAVMFGLADMYLKSMTDETRHQTGDWHCKITAIDEKTSEYIAARPEIDLSGWQGNIPAEIGCTVADQPVSVAGMDETIFSEIYLGSVLSGEFPEIAGQVAVSSTLAQT
;
A
#
# COMPACT_ATOMS: atom_id res chain seq x y z
N MET A 1 -11.30 2.54 -53.73
CA MET A 1 -10.64 1.36 -53.14
C MET A 1 -11.63 0.46 -52.37
N LYS A 2 -12.77 0.06 -52.98
CA LYS A 2 -13.75 -0.86 -52.35
C LYS A 2 -13.56 -2.32 -52.81
N HIS A 3 -13.10 -2.49 -54.06
CA HIS A 3 -12.99 -3.80 -54.72
C HIS A 3 -11.98 -4.78 -54.08
N TYR A 4 -11.03 -4.29 -53.27
CA TYR A 4 -10.03 -5.14 -52.58
C TYR A 4 -10.51 -5.66 -51.21
N LEU A 5 -11.41 -4.94 -50.53
CA LEU A 5 -11.97 -5.41 -49.25
C LEU A 5 -12.97 -6.56 -49.47
N ASP A 6 -13.66 -6.59 -50.62
CA ASP A 6 -14.59 -7.67 -50.98
C ASP A 6 -13.87 -9.01 -51.21
N LEU A 7 -12.63 -8.98 -51.72
CA LEU A 7 -11.79 -10.18 -51.89
C LEU A 7 -11.42 -10.86 -50.56
N VAL A 8 -11.32 -10.10 -49.47
CA VAL A 8 -11.07 -10.63 -48.12
C VAL A 8 -12.22 -11.53 -47.67
N SER A 9 -13.46 -11.18 -48.02
CA SER A 9 -14.65 -11.96 -47.67
C SER A 9 -14.71 -13.31 -48.40
N ILE A 10 -14.29 -13.34 -49.67
CA ILE A 10 -14.25 -14.53 -50.53
C ILE A 10 -13.14 -15.47 -50.05
N SER A 11 -11.95 -14.95 -49.77
CA SER A 11 -10.82 -15.72 -49.23
C SER A 11 -11.15 -16.34 -47.86
N ASN A 12 -11.83 -15.58 -46.99
CA ASN A 12 -12.35 -16.08 -45.70
C ASN A 12 -13.30 -17.27 -45.84
N LYS A 13 -14.09 -17.32 -46.93
CA LYS A 13 -15.07 -18.38 -47.19
C LYS A 13 -14.41 -19.68 -47.64
N VAL A 14 -13.29 -19.59 -48.37
CA VAL A 14 -12.50 -20.73 -48.85
C VAL A 14 -11.61 -21.31 -47.74
N HIS A 15 -10.94 -20.47 -46.95
CA HIS A 15 -10.02 -20.89 -45.88
C HIS A 15 -10.61 -20.75 -44.47
N ARG A 16 -11.91 -21.04 -44.29
CA ARG A 16 -12.66 -20.80 -43.04
C ARG A 16 -12.00 -21.36 -41.78
N ARG A 17 -11.42 -22.57 -41.83
CA ARG A 17 -10.75 -23.19 -40.67
C ARG A 17 -9.45 -22.45 -40.30
N GLN A 18 -8.64 -22.11 -41.30
CA GLN A 18 -7.37 -21.40 -41.11
C GLN A 18 -7.60 -19.98 -40.59
N SER A 19 -8.58 -19.25 -41.15
CA SER A 19 -8.94 -17.92 -40.68
C SER A 19 -9.49 -17.92 -39.24
N ARG A 20 -10.26 -18.94 -38.84
CA ARG A 20 -10.68 -19.10 -37.44
C ARG A 20 -9.51 -19.33 -36.50
N MET A 21 -8.53 -20.16 -36.89
CA MET A 21 -7.33 -20.40 -36.10
C MET A 21 -6.50 -19.11 -35.92
N THR A 22 -6.32 -18.33 -37.00
CA THR A 22 -5.63 -17.03 -36.94
C THR A 22 -6.35 -16.05 -36.03
N ARG A 23 -7.69 -15.95 -36.12
CA ARG A 23 -8.46 -15.06 -35.23
C ARG A 23 -8.37 -15.47 -33.77
N ILE A 24 -8.46 -16.77 -33.48
CA ILE A 24 -8.29 -17.28 -32.11
C ILE A 24 -6.88 -16.95 -31.62
N CYS A 25 -5.85 -17.15 -32.44
CA CYS A 25 -4.48 -16.80 -32.10
C CYS A 25 -4.32 -15.31 -31.79
N ILE A 26 -4.90 -14.42 -32.60
CA ILE A 26 -4.89 -12.97 -32.34
C ILE A 26 -5.60 -12.63 -31.03
N VAL A 27 -6.79 -13.21 -30.79
CA VAL A 27 -7.55 -12.97 -29.55
C VAL A 27 -6.76 -13.47 -28.33
N LEU A 28 -6.17 -14.67 -28.40
CA LEU A 28 -5.35 -15.22 -27.33
C LEU A 28 -4.10 -14.38 -27.08
N ALA A 29 -3.43 -13.90 -28.13
CA ALA A 29 -2.25 -13.05 -28.01
C ALA A 29 -2.60 -11.72 -27.32
N VAL A 30 -3.67 -11.05 -27.76
CA VAL A 30 -4.14 -9.80 -27.13
C VAL A 30 -4.56 -10.04 -25.68
N PHE A 31 -5.28 -11.13 -25.40
CA PHE A 31 -5.69 -11.48 -24.05
C PHE A 31 -4.51 -11.75 -23.14
N LEU A 32 -3.51 -12.50 -23.61
CA LEU A 32 -2.29 -12.79 -22.86
C LEU A 32 -1.54 -11.51 -22.52
N VAL A 33 -1.39 -10.59 -23.48
CA VAL A 33 -0.76 -9.28 -23.25
C VAL A 33 -1.55 -8.47 -22.22
N ALA A 34 -2.88 -8.42 -22.33
CA ALA A 34 -3.73 -7.71 -21.37
C ALA A 34 -3.63 -8.29 -19.95
N VAL A 35 -3.60 -9.63 -19.81
CA VAL A 35 -3.42 -10.29 -18.51
C VAL A 35 -2.04 -9.99 -17.93
N MET A 36 -0.97 -10.02 -18.74
CA MET A 36 0.37 -9.70 -18.26
C MET A 36 0.47 -8.27 -17.72
N PHE A 37 -0.07 -7.29 -18.45
CA PHE A 37 -0.09 -5.91 -17.97
C PHE A 37 -1.01 -5.73 -16.76
N GLY A 38 -2.17 -6.38 -16.72
CA GLY A 38 -3.09 -6.32 -15.58
C GLY A 38 -2.48 -6.91 -14.30
N LEU A 39 -1.79 -8.04 -14.42
CA LEU A 39 -1.09 -8.65 -13.28
C LEU A 39 0.09 -7.80 -12.81
N ALA A 40 0.86 -7.21 -13.72
CA ALA A 40 1.97 -6.33 -13.38
C ALA A 40 1.49 -5.07 -12.65
N ASP A 41 0.43 -4.42 -13.13
CA ASP A 41 -0.15 -3.23 -12.51
C ASP A 41 -0.69 -3.52 -11.10
N MET A 42 -1.45 -4.61 -10.96
CA MET A 42 -1.96 -5.05 -9.67
C MET A 42 -0.83 -5.40 -8.69
N TYR A 43 0.22 -6.08 -9.16
CA TYR A 43 1.37 -6.46 -8.33
C TYR A 43 2.16 -5.26 -7.83
N LEU A 44 2.39 -4.26 -8.69
CA LEU A 44 3.03 -3.02 -8.28
C LEU A 44 2.18 -2.27 -7.25
N LYS A 45 0.88 -2.17 -7.50
CA LYS A 45 -0.05 -1.52 -6.58
C LYS A 45 -0.08 -2.24 -5.22
N SER A 46 -0.15 -3.57 -5.21
CA SER A 46 -0.14 -4.33 -3.95
C SER A 46 1.15 -4.15 -3.17
N MET A 47 2.31 -4.10 -3.85
CA MET A 47 3.58 -3.83 -3.17
C MET A 47 3.63 -2.42 -2.58
N THR A 48 3.12 -1.42 -3.30
CA THR A 48 3.04 -0.04 -2.79
C THR A 48 2.12 0.05 -1.58
N ASP A 49 0.92 -0.54 -1.65
CA ASP A 49 -0.04 -0.53 -0.54
C ASP A 49 0.51 -1.30 0.67
N GLU A 50 1.13 -2.46 0.46
CA GLU A 50 1.78 -3.24 1.52
C GLU A 50 2.91 -2.45 2.19
N THR A 51 3.77 -1.80 1.40
CA THR A 51 4.86 -0.97 1.94
C THR A 51 4.29 0.17 2.78
N ARG A 52 3.25 0.87 2.30
CA ARG A 52 2.59 1.95 3.05
C ARG A 52 2.01 1.46 4.37
N HIS A 53 1.39 0.29 4.39
CA HIS A 53 0.87 -0.30 5.64
C HIS A 53 1.98 -0.76 6.60
N GLN A 54 3.12 -1.23 6.10
CA GLN A 54 4.21 -1.72 6.95
C GLN A 54 5.07 -0.60 7.51
N THR A 55 5.40 0.41 6.70
CA THR A 55 6.34 1.48 7.08
C THR A 55 5.64 2.77 7.47
N GLY A 56 4.37 2.93 7.12
CA GLY A 56 3.65 4.19 7.16
C GLY A 56 3.80 5.00 5.86
N ASP A 57 2.85 5.91 5.63
CA ASP A 57 2.74 6.82 4.49
C ASP A 57 3.33 8.20 4.84
N TRP A 58 4.66 8.24 5.02
CA TRP A 58 5.38 9.48 5.34
C TRP A 58 6.45 9.79 4.30
N HIS A 59 6.71 11.08 4.12
CA HIS A 59 7.73 11.57 3.17
C HIS A 59 9.11 11.72 3.83
N CYS A 60 9.14 12.26 5.05
CA CYS A 60 10.38 12.55 5.76
C CYS A 60 10.24 12.23 7.24
N LYS A 61 11.28 11.59 7.81
CA LYS A 61 11.46 11.46 9.26
C LYS A 61 12.72 12.22 9.65
N ILE A 62 12.58 13.19 10.54
CA ILE A 62 13.66 14.05 10.99
C ILE A 62 13.95 13.73 12.46
N THR A 63 15.22 13.60 12.80
CA THR A 63 15.67 13.32 14.17
C THR A 63 16.52 14.48 14.70
N ALA A 64 16.69 14.53 16.02
CA ALA A 64 17.53 15.53 16.70
C ALA A 64 17.11 16.99 16.41
N ILE A 65 15.79 17.26 16.43
CA ILE A 65 15.22 18.61 16.35
C ILE A 65 14.56 18.98 17.68
N ASP A 66 14.50 20.28 17.96
CA ASP A 66 13.74 20.84 19.07
C ASP A 66 12.29 21.14 18.67
N GLU A 67 11.44 21.34 19.68
CA GLU A 67 10.01 21.63 19.52
C GLU A 67 9.76 22.83 18.61
N LYS A 68 10.53 23.91 18.78
CA LYS A 68 10.39 25.12 17.97
C LYS A 68 10.69 24.87 16.48
N THR A 69 11.71 24.06 16.17
CA THR A 69 11.99 23.69 14.78
C THR A 69 10.88 22.81 14.20
N SER A 70 10.31 21.91 15.00
CA SER A 70 9.15 21.11 14.59
C SER A 70 7.94 22.00 14.26
N GLU A 71 7.65 23.01 15.08
CA GLU A 71 6.58 23.99 14.82
C GLU A 71 6.80 24.77 13.51
N TYR A 72 8.03 25.22 13.24
CA TYR A 72 8.35 25.90 11.98
C TYR A 72 8.21 24.99 10.76
N ILE A 73 8.50 23.69 10.92
CA ILE A 73 8.27 22.71 9.87
C ILE A 73 6.76 22.58 9.66
N ALA A 74 5.99 22.29 10.71
CA ALA A 74 4.54 22.13 10.68
C ALA A 74 3.79 23.34 10.10
N ALA A 75 4.30 24.55 10.31
CA ALA A 75 3.69 25.77 9.80
C ALA A 75 3.86 25.98 8.28
N ARG A 76 4.61 25.13 7.57
CA ARG A 76 4.78 25.23 6.12
C ARG A 76 3.48 24.85 5.39
N PRO A 77 3.07 25.63 4.39
CA PRO A 77 1.79 25.39 3.70
C PRO A 77 1.78 24.09 2.88
N GLU A 78 2.94 23.52 2.58
CA GLU A 78 3.05 22.24 1.86
C GLU A 78 2.94 21.00 2.78
N ILE A 79 2.84 21.19 4.09
CA ILE A 79 2.76 20.09 5.05
C ILE A 79 1.30 19.84 5.41
N ASP A 80 0.79 18.69 4.98
CA ASP A 80 -0.56 18.25 5.31
C ASP A 80 -0.66 17.78 6.78
N LEU A 81 0.33 17.02 7.24
CA LEU A 81 0.37 16.45 8.59
C LEU A 81 1.81 16.33 9.11
N SER A 82 2.01 16.67 10.37
CA SER A 82 3.27 16.49 11.09
C SER A 82 3.01 16.19 12.56
N GLY A 83 3.82 15.32 13.16
CA GLY A 83 3.72 15.00 14.58
C GLY A 83 4.92 14.20 15.06
N TRP A 84 4.92 13.89 16.36
CA TRP A 84 6.02 13.18 16.99
C TRP A 84 5.84 11.66 16.86
N GLN A 85 6.95 10.96 16.63
CA GLN A 85 6.98 9.51 16.58
C GLN A 85 8.22 8.97 17.28
N GLY A 86 7.99 8.15 18.31
CA GLY A 86 9.02 7.46 19.08
C GLY A 86 8.84 5.94 19.01
N ASN A 87 9.96 5.22 19.06
CA ASN A 87 9.97 3.76 19.16
C ASN A 87 11.06 3.31 20.15
N ILE A 88 10.69 2.39 21.03
CA ILE A 88 11.60 1.60 21.86
C ILE A 88 11.59 0.18 21.29
N PRO A 89 12.68 -0.28 20.68
CA PRO A 89 12.74 -1.62 20.10
C PRO A 89 12.69 -2.70 21.19
N ALA A 90 12.18 -3.87 20.82
CA ALA A 90 11.98 -5.00 21.74
C ALA A 90 13.29 -5.47 22.42
N GLU A 91 14.42 -5.25 21.77
CA GLU A 91 15.77 -5.59 22.24
C GLU A 91 16.20 -4.78 23.48
N ILE A 92 15.61 -3.59 23.70
CA ILE A 92 16.00 -2.66 24.76
C ILE A 92 15.21 -2.92 26.07
N GLY A 93 14.29 -3.90 26.09
CA GLY A 93 13.92 -4.60 27.33
C GLY A 93 12.53 -4.35 27.89
N CYS A 94 11.55 -3.90 27.10
CA CYS A 94 10.16 -3.96 27.52
C CYS A 94 9.64 -5.40 27.34
N THR A 95 9.14 -5.99 28.42
CA THR A 95 8.48 -7.30 28.37
C THR A 95 7.04 -7.21 28.85
N VAL A 96 6.16 -7.96 28.19
CA VAL A 96 4.78 -8.20 28.63
C VAL A 96 4.62 -9.71 28.70
N ALA A 97 4.26 -10.23 29.89
CA ALA A 97 4.18 -11.67 30.14
C ALA A 97 5.44 -12.45 29.68
N ASP A 98 6.63 -11.93 30.04
CA ASP A 98 7.95 -12.46 29.67
C ASP A 98 8.27 -12.50 28.17
N GLN A 99 7.41 -11.92 27.31
CA GLN A 99 7.68 -11.76 25.89
C GLN A 99 8.24 -10.37 25.60
N PRO A 100 9.32 -10.25 24.79
CA PRO A 100 9.88 -8.96 24.41
C PRO A 100 8.93 -8.23 23.47
N VAL A 101 8.60 -6.98 23.79
CA VAL A 101 7.68 -6.14 23.01
C VAL A 101 8.33 -4.83 22.62
N SER A 102 8.02 -4.35 21.42
CA SER A 102 8.38 -3.01 20.96
C SER A 102 7.30 -2.03 21.41
N VAL A 103 7.70 -0.86 21.91
CA VAL A 103 6.78 0.20 22.32
C VAL A 103 6.88 1.34 21.33
N ALA A 104 5.75 1.77 20.78
CA ALA A 104 5.69 2.94 19.91
C ALA A 104 4.86 4.04 20.58
N GLY A 105 5.32 5.28 20.45
CA GLY A 105 4.61 6.47 20.92
C GLY A 105 4.39 7.42 19.75
N MET A 106 3.14 7.81 19.54
CA MET A 106 2.74 8.77 18.51
C MET A 106 1.34 9.30 18.83
N ASP A 107 1.00 10.45 18.26
CA ASP A 107 -0.34 11.02 18.37
C ASP A 107 -1.35 10.17 17.57
N GLU A 108 -2.64 10.22 17.95
CA GLU A 108 -3.69 9.45 17.29
C GLU A 108 -3.79 9.75 15.79
N THR A 109 -3.69 11.02 15.41
CA THR A 109 -3.73 11.46 14.01
C THR A 109 -2.57 10.87 13.20
N ILE A 110 -1.38 10.78 13.80
CA ILE A 110 -0.21 10.15 13.19
C ILE A 110 -0.42 8.63 13.07
N PHE A 111 -0.97 8.00 14.10
CA PHE A 111 -1.31 6.58 14.07
C PHE A 111 -2.31 6.26 12.96
N SER A 112 -3.39 7.03 12.82
CA SER A 112 -4.46 6.76 11.86
C SER A 112 -4.10 7.17 10.43
N GLU A 113 -3.50 8.34 10.23
CA GLU A 113 -3.28 8.87 8.88
C GLU A 113 -1.93 8.48 8.28
N ILE A 114 -0.86 8.44 9.09
CA ILE A 114 0.47 8.07 8.60
C ILE A 114 0.65 6.55 8.67
N TYR A 115 0.35 5.92 9.81
CA TYR A 115 0.56 4.48 9.97
C TYR A 115 -0.65 3.63 9.57
N LEU A 116 -1.73 4.27 9.09
CA LEU A 116 -2.96 3.59 8.66
C LEU A 116 -3.50 2.61 9.72
N GLY A 117 -3.27 2.95 10.99
CA GLY A 117 -3.67 2.20 12.14
C GLY A 117 -5.15 2.40 12.45
N SER A 118 -5.77 1.39 13.06
CA SER A 118 -7.13 1.49 13.58
C SER A 118 -7.24 0.78 14.92
N VAL A 119 -8.04 1.36 15.81
CA VAL A 119 -8.37 0.75 17.10
C VAL A 119 -9.52 -0.24 16.89
N LEU A 120 -9.25 -1.52 17.11
CA LEU A 120 -10.26 -2.58 16.93
C LEU A 120 -11.28 -2.63 18.08
N SER A 121 -10.85 -2.25 19.29
CA SER A 121 -11.67 -2.26 20.50
C SER A 121 -11.08 -1.28 21.52
N GLY A 122 -11.96 -0.59 22.25
CA GLY A 122 -11.57 0.45 23.21
C GLY A 122 -11.35 1.80 22.55
N GLU A 123 -10.57 2.65 23.21
CA GLU A 123 -10.23 4.01 22.76
C GLU A 123 -8.72 4.17 22.66
N PHE A 124 -8.27 5.15 21.88
CA PHE A 124 -6.86 5.47 21.76
C PHE A 124 -6.31 5.98 23.12
N PRO A 125 -5.08 5.64 23.52
CA PRO A 125 -4.51 6.12 24.78
C PRO A 125 -4.35 7.65 24.80
N GLU A 126 -5.11 8.34 25.66
CA GLU A 126 -5.01 9.80 25.82
C GLU A 126 -4.25 10.21 27.08
N ILE A 127 -4.25 9.35 28.11
CA ILE A 127 -3.70 9.67 29.43
C ILE A 127 -2.46 8.81 29.72
N ALA A 128 -1.48 9.39 30.41
CA ALA A 128 -0.30 8.68 30.88
C ALA A 128 -0.68 7.38 31.63
N GLY A 129 -0.04 6.27 31.23
CA GLY A 129 -0.27 4.94 31.79
C GLY A 129 -1.29 4.09 31.01
N GLN A 130 -2.02 4.67 30.05
CA GLN A 130 -2.78 3.89 29.08
C GLN A 130 -1.88 3.42 27.94
N VAL A 131 -2.14 2.21 27.44
CA VAL A 131 -1.39 1.60 26.33
C VAL A 131 -2.36 0.84 25.44
N ALA A 132 -2.24 1.04 24.13
CA ALA A 132 -2.87 0.19 23.14
C ALA A 132 -1.95 -1.00 22.83
N VAL A 133 -2.52 -2.19 22.71
CA VAL A 133 -1.79 -3.42 22.39
C VAL A 133 -2.14 -3.87 20.99
N SER A 134 -1.18 -4.48 20.29
CA SER A 134 -1.46 -5.11 19.00
C SER A 134 -2.44 -6.28 19.18
N SER A 135 -3.20 -6.58 18.13
CA SER A 135 -4.12 -7.73 18.13
C SER A 135 -3.41 -9.05 18.42
N THR A 136 -2.14 -9.16 18.03
CA THR A 136 -1.30 -10.33 18.32
C THR A 136 -0.99 -10.48 19.80
N LEU A 137 -0.67 -9.39 20.49
CA LEU A 137 -0.37 -9.41 21.93
C LEU A 137 -1.64 -9.54 22.77
N ALA A 138 -2.78 -9.08 22.28
CA ALA A 138 -4.07 -9.25 22.95
C ALA A 138 -4.58 -10.71 22.97
N GLN A 139 -4.00 -11.60 22.15
CA GLN A 139 -4.40 -13.00 22.03
C GLN A 139 -3.52 -13.98 22.84
N THR A 140 -2.38 -13.52 23.33
CA THR A 140 -1.48 -14.27 24.25
C THR A 140 -1.98 -14.25 25.67
#